data_AF-A0A966UKH0-F1
#
_entry.id   AF-A0A966UKH0-F1
#
_cell.length_a   1.000
_cell.length_b   1.000
_cell.length_c   1.000
_cell.angle_alpha   90.00
_cell.angle_beta   90.00
_cell.angle_gamma   90.00
#
_symmetry.space_group_name_H-M   'P 1'
#
loop_
_entity.id
_entity.type
_entity.pdbx_description
1 polymer ?
#
loop_
_entity_poly.entity_id
_entity_poly.type
_entity_poly.pdbx_seq_one_letter_code
_entity_poly.pdbx_strand_id
1 'polypeptide(L)'
;IAELVGLVDGVNLKQVKIGGLGPALRGFRLAESLGLRRMFGSMVETKLGTAGAAAVAGAAEFLDLDGPIGLIGDPFTGLDLDEQCRWVLDDRQPGSGVAFAPAANV
;
A
#
# COMPACT_ATOMS: atom_id res chain seq x y z
N ILE A 1 -8.28 -9.23 14.83
CA ILE A 1 -7.94 -10.24 13.79
C ILE A 1 -8.30 -11.64 14.27
N ALA A 2 -7.81 -12.12 15.42
CA ALA A 2 -8.15 -13.45 15.94
C ALA A 2 -9.67 -13.70 16.03
N GLU A 3 -10.43 -12.69 16.48
CA GLU A 3 -11.90 -12.75 16.56
C GLU A 3 -12.61 -12.89 15.20
N LEU A 4 -11.91 -12.70 14.08
CA LEU A 4 -12.47 -12.83 12.73
C LEU A 4 -12.36 -14.26 12.17
N VAL A 5 -11.63 -15.15 12.85
CA VAL A 5 -11.42 -16.54 12.38
C VAL A 5 -12.76 -17.27 12.32
N GLY A 6 -13.05 -17.87 11.17
CA GLY A 6 -14.33 -18.53 10.90
C GLY A 6 -15.47 -17.59 10.51
N LEU A 7 -15.26 -16.28 10.54
CA LEU A 7 -16.25 -15.27 10.10
C LEU A 7 -15.91 -14.68 8.72
N VAL A 8 -14.64 -14.67 8.33
CA VAL A 8 -14.15 -14.16 7.05
C VAL A 8 -13.01 -15.02 6.53
N ASP A 9 -12.80 -15.00 5.21
CA ASP A 9 -11.70 -15.71 4.56
C ASP A 9 -10.36 -14.95 4.63
N GLY A 10 -10.40 -13.64 4.92
CA GLY A 10 -9.22 -12.79 4.89
C GLY A 10 -9.42 -11.40 5.46
N VAL A 11 -8.33 -10.65 5.55
CA VAL A 11 -8.30 -9.29 6.08
C VAL A 11 -7.77 -8.30 5.05
N ASN A 12 -8.42 -7.14 4.95
CA ASN A 12 -7.93 -5.96 4.25
C ASN A 12 -7.30 -5.00 5.27
N LEU A 13 -5.98 -4.93 5.28
CA LEU A 13 -5.22 -4.01 6.14
C LEU A 13 -4.82 -2.78 5.33
N LYS A 14 -5.25 -1.60 5.80
CA LYS A 14 -4.83 -0.31 5.26
C LYS A 14 -3.88 0.35 6.25
N GLN A 15 -2.64 0.58 5.84
CA GLN A 15 -1.60 1.11 6.74
C GLN A 15 -2.02 2.42 7.42
N VAL A 16 -2.75 3.29 6.71
CA VAL A 16 -3.23 4.59 7.21
C VAL A 16 -4.29 4.46 8.31
N LYS A 17 -4.97 3.32 8.43
CA LYS A 17 -5.94 3.07 9.50
C LYS A 17 -5.31 2.47 10.76
N ILE A 18 -4.15 1.83 10.61
CA ILE A 18 -3.57 0.98 11.65
C ILE A 18 -2.22 1.50 12.18
N GLY A 19 -1.81 2.69 11.76
CA GLY A 19 -0.60 3.36 12.27
C GLY A 19 0.68 3.03 11.48
N GLY A 20 0.56 2.72 10.19
CA GLY A 20 1.68 2.57 9.26
C GLY A 20 2.09 1.13 8.95
N LEU A 21 3.23 0.98 8.27
CA LEU A 21 3.73 -0.30 7.76
C LEU A 21 4.10 -1.31 8.85
N GLY A 22 4.70 -0.86 9.95
CA GLY A 22 5.08 -1.73 11.07
C GLY A 22 3.88 -2.51 11.64
N PRO A 23 2.81 -1.82 12.07
CA PRO A 23 1.56 -2.47 12.46
C PRO A 23 0.93 -3.33 11.36
N ALA A 24 0.95 -2.87 10.10
CA ALA A 24 0.42 -3.64 8.96
C ALA A 24 1.09 -5.01 8.81
N LEU A 25 2.42 -5.04 8.81
CA LEU A 25 3.20 -6.26 8.68
C LEU A 25 3.03 -7.20 9.88
N ARG A 26 2.88 -6.66 11.10
CA ARG A 26 2.52 -7.49 12.27
C ARG A 26 1.13 -8.09 12.13
N GLY A 27 0.17 -7.31 11.64
CA GLY A 27 -1.19 -7.77 11.34
C GLY A 27 -1.22 -8.89 10.31
N PHE A 28 -0.42 -8.79 9.24
CA PHE A 28 -0.32 -9.84 8.23
C PHE A 28 0.34 -11.12 8.73
N ARG A 29 1.42 -11.03 9.52
CA ARG A 29 1.99 -12.23 10.15
C ARG A 29 0.99 -12.93 11.05
N LEU A 30 0.18 -12.17 11.80
CA LEU A 30 -0.90 -12.74 12.61
C LEU A 30 -1.98 -13.39 11.73
N ALA A 31 -2.44 -12.70 10.69
CA ALA A 31 -3.44 -13.25 9.76
C ALA A 31 -2.95 -14.55 9.09
N GLU A 32 -1.70 -14.57 8.62
CA GLU A 32 -1.06 -15.75 8.03
C GLU A 32 -1.00 -16.93 9.02
N SER A 33 -0.60 -16.68 10.27
CA SER A 33 -0.57 -17.73 11.31
C SER A 33 -1.94 -18.31 11.64
N LEU A 34 -3.02 -17.58 11.32
CA LEU A 34 -4.41 -17.98 11.53
C LEU A 34 -5.06 -18.56 10.26
N GLY A 35 -4.29 -18.72 9.16
CA GLY A 35 -4.81 -19.22 7.89
C GLY A 35 -5.70 -18.23 7.13
N LEU A 36 -5.69 -16.96 7.49
CA LEU A 36 -6.47 -15.91 6.82
C LEU A 36 -5.70 -15.34 5.62
N ARG A 37 -6.42 -15.07 4.53
CA ARG A 37 -5.88 -14.37 3.36
C ARG A 37 -5.58 -12.91 3.68
N ARG A 38 -4.62 -12.33 2.97
CA ARG A 38 -4.06 -11.00 3.29
C ARG A 38 -4.19 -10.08 2.10
N MET A 39 -4.83 -8.94 2.30
CA MET A 39 -4.95 -7.88 1.32
C MET A 39 -4.36 -6.59 1.89
N PHE A 40 -3.46 -5.96 1.14
CA PHE A 40 -3.16 -4.55 1.35
C PHE A 40 -4.27 -3.74 0.69
N GLY A 41 -4.87 -2.82 1.43
CA GLY A 41 -5.82 -1.87 0.87
C GLY A 41 -5.36 -0.44 1.03
N SER A 42 -5.94 0.44 0.22
CA SER A 42 -5.64 1.86 0.19
C SER A 42 -6.84 2.70 0.61
N MET A 43 -6.60 3.95 0.99
CA MET A 43 -7.63 4.99 0.94
C MET A 43 -7.43 5.80 -0.35
N VAL A 44 -8.27 6.80 -0.61
CA VAL A 44 -7.86 7.89 -1.53
C VAL A 44 -6.67 8.59 -0.86
N GLU A 45 -5.47 8.31 -1.33
CA GLU A 45 -4.21 8.71 -0.71
C GLU A 45 -3.14 8.99 -1.77
N THR A 46 -2.07 9.68 -1.38
CA THR A 46 -1.00 10.07 -2.31
C THR A 46 -0.08 8.90 -2.63
N LYS A 47 0.74 9.07 -3.67
CA LYS A 47 1.82 8.13 -4.06
C LYS A 47 2.74 7.77 -2.89
N LEU A 48 2.93 8.64 -1.90
CA LEU A 48 3.72 8.34 -0.71
C LEU A 48 3.16 7.15 0.09
N GLY A 49 1.85 7.12 0.32
CA GLY A 49 1.21 6.02 1.02
C GLY A 49 1.34 4.73 0.21
N THR A 50 0.93 4.80 -1.06
CA THR A 50 0.94 3.64 -1.97
C THR A 50 2.34 3.06 -2.18
N ALA A 51 3.37 3.89 -2.30
CA ALA A 51 4.75 3.43 -2.46
C ALA A 51 5.22 2.61 -1.26
N GLY A 52 4.86 3.04 -0.04
CA GLY A 52 5.16 2.29 1.17
C GLY A 52 4.56 0.89 1.17
N ALA A 53 3.29 0.75 0.80
CA ALA A 53 2.63 -0.55 0.72
C ALA A 53 3.13 -1.40 -0.46
N ALA A 54 3.40 -0.78 -1.61
CA ALA A 54 3.96 -1.45 -2.79
C ALA A 54 5.35 -2.04 -2.51
N ALA A 55 6.21 -1.34 -1.76
CA ALA A 55 7.54 -1.83 -1.37
C ALA A 55 7.51 -3.12 -0.53
N VAL A 56 6.39 -3.40 0.16
CA VAL A 56 6.20 -4.62 0.95
C VAL A 56 5.05 -5.47 0.44
N ALA A 57 4.68 -5.31 -0.83
CA ALA A 57 3.54 -5.98 -1.46
C ALA A 57 3.57 -7.51 -1.31
N GLY A 58 4.76 -8.12 -1.29
CA GLY A 58 4.93 -9.57 -1.10
C GLY A 58 4.44 -10.11 0.25
N ALA A 59 4.12 -9.26 1.22
CA ALA A 59 3.48 -9.67 2.48
C ALA A 59 1.97 -9.94 2.34
N ALA A 60 1.36 -9.53 1.22
CA ALA A 60 -0.05 -9.70 0.91
C ALA A 60 -0.24 -10.63 -0.31
N GLU A 61 -1.41 -11.25 -0.39
CA GLU A 61 -1.85 -12.04 -1.55
C GLU A 61 -2.63 -11.16 -2.54
N PHE A 62 -3.31 -10.12 -2.02
CA PHE A 62 -4.09 -9.15 -2.80
C PHE A 62 -3.60 -7.73 -2.56
N LEU A 63 -3.67 -6.91 -3.61
CA LEU A 63 -3.30 -5.51 -3.57
C LEU A 63 -4.45 -4.65 -4.10
N ASP A 64 -4.99 -3.81 -3.22
CA ASP A 64 -5.77 -2.63 -3.52
C ASP A 64 -4.87 -1.44 -3.21
N LEU A 65 -4.21 -0.95 -4.26
CA LEU A 65 -3.20 0.10 -4.21
C LEU A 65 -3.52 1.18 -5.26
N ASP A 66 -4.80 1.46 -5.50
CA ASP A 66 -5.28 2.38 -6.52
C ASP A 66 -5.49 3.83 -6.03
N GLY A 67 -5.30 4.10 -4.73
CA GLY A 67 -5.51 5.40 -4.10
C GLY A 67 -5.04 6.66 -4.87
N PRO A 68 -3.84 6.66 -5.48
CA PRO A 68 -3.33 7.82 -6.24
C PRO A 68 -3.90 7.93 -7.66
N ILE A 69 -4.54 6.88 -8.19
CA ILE A 69 -5.06 6.86 -9.56
C ILE A 69 -6.21 7.87 -9.66
N GLY A 70 -6.02 8.88 -10.50
CA GLY A 70 -6.99 9.97 -10.68
C GLY A 70 -6.91 11.07 -9.62
N LEU A 71 -5.94 11.01 -8.68
CA LEU A 71 -5.71 12.09 -7.74
C LEU A 71 -5.07 13.29 -8.46
N ILE A 72 -5.82 14.38 -8.58
CA ILE A 72 -5.33 15.63 -9.15
C ILE A 72 -4.44 16.34 -8.13
N GLY A 73 -3.24 16.73 -8.55
CA GLY A 73 -2.33 17.50 -7.70
C GLY A 73 -1.63 16.69 -6.61
N ASP A 74 -1.41 15.39 -6.81
CA ASP A 74 -0.54 14.60 -5.92
C ASP A 74 0.84 15.27 -5.82
N PRO A 75 1.29 15.68 -4.62
CA PRO A 75 2.55 16.40 -4.46
C PRO A 75 3.77 15.48 -4.44
N PHE A 76 3.61 14.19 -4.78
CA PHE A 76 4.68 13.21 -4.84
C PHE A 76 4.88 12.67 -6.26
N THR A 77 6.13 12.34 -6.59
CA THR A 77 6.53 11.66 -7.84
C THR A 77 7.35 10.41 -7.52
N GLY A 78 7.64 9.56 -8.52
CA GLY A 78 8.49 8.37 -8.36
C GLY A 78 7.75 7.06 -8.18
N LEU A 79 6.41 7.07 -8.23
CA LEU A 79 5.58 5.88 -8.29
C LEU A 79 4.60 6.03 -9.44
N ASP A 80 4.77 5.23 -10.49
CA ASP A 80 3.97 5.28 -11.71
C ASP A 80 3.59 3.87 -12.15
N LEU A 81 2.48 3.76 -12.89
CA LEU A 81 2.06 2.53 -13.53
C LEU A 81 2.77 2.40 -14.88
N ASP A 82 3.28 1.20 -15.19
CA ASP A 82 3.72 0.88 -16.55
C ASP A 82 2.54 0.61 -17.49
N GLU A 83 2.85 0.31 -18.76
CA GLU A 83 1.85 0.01 -19.80
C GLU A 83 1.00 -1.23 -19.48
N GLN A 84 1.43 -2.08 -18.55
CA GLN A 84 0.70 -3.26 -18.07
C GLN A 84 -0.03 -2.99 -16.74
N CYS A 85 -0.16 -1.72 -16.34
CA CYS A 85 -0.78 -1.30 -15.08
C CYS A 85 -0.11 -1.90 -13.84
N ARG A 86 1.22 -2.03 -13.85
CA ARG A 86 2.00 -2.45 -12.68
C ARG A 86 2.70 -1.26 -12.05
N TRP A 87 2.66 -1.18 -10.72
CA TRP A 87 3.44 -0.20 -9.98
C TRP A 87 4.95 -0.44 -10.18
N VAL A 88 5.64 0.59 -10.68
CA VAL A 88 7.10 0.57 -10.83
C VAL A 88 7.73 1.22 -9.60
N LEU A 89 8.51 0.44 -8.86
CA LEU A 89 9.31 0.94 -7.75
C LEU A 89 10.66 1.43 -8.29
N ASP A 90 10.98 2.70 -8.09
CA ASP A 90 12.27 3.28 -8.47
C ASP A 90 13.39 2.79 -7.52
N ASP A 91 14.29 1.96 -8.02
CA ASP A 91 15.43 1.42 -7.28
C ASP A 91 16.69 2.30 -7.36
N ARG A 92 16.64 3.42 -8.08
CA ARG A 92 17.76 4.35 -8.25
C ARG A 92 17.94 5.30 -7.07
N GLN A 93 16.95 5.38 -6.17
CA GLN A 93 16.96 6.26 -5.01
C GLN A 93 16.74 5.46 -3.71
N PRO A 94 17.43 5.83 -2.60
CA PRO A 94 17.20 5.18 -1.32
C PRO A 94 15.85 5.55 -0.72
N GLY A 95 15.39 4.77 0.26
CA GLY A 95 14.17 5.07 1.01
C GLY A 95 12.91 4.58 0.31
N SER A 96 11.88 5.43 0.21
CA SER A 96 10.57 5.07 -0.36
C SER A 96 10.49 5.11 -1.88
N GLY A 97 11.55 5.55 -2.58
CA GLY A 97 11.56 5.71 -4.04
C GLY A 97 10.67 6.86 -4.56
N VAL A 98 10.01 7.60 -3.67
CA VAL A 98 9.18 8.77 -4.00
C VAL A 98 9.80 10.06 -3.49
N ALA A 99 9.61 11.14 -4.23
CA ALA A 99 10.09 12.47 -3.87
C ALA A 99 8.92 13.46 -3.75
N PHE A 100 9.04 14.40 -2.81
CA PHE A 100 8.13 15.54 -2.75
C PHE A 100 8.44 16.49 -3.89
N ALA A 101 7.49 16.64 -4.80
CA ALA A 101 7.53 17.53 -5.95
C ALA A 101 6.19 18.25 -6.00
N PRO A 102 6.02 19.34 -5.22
CA PRO A 102 4.76 20.04 -5.17
C PRO A 102 4.40 20.51 -6.57
N ALA A 103 3.17 20.22 -7.01
CA ALA A 103 2.67 20.76 -8.26
C ALA A 103 2.83 22.29 -8.20
N ALA A 104 3.48 22.87 -9.21
CA ALA A 104 3.50 24.32 -9.36
C ALA A 104 2.05 24.79 -9.44
N ASN A 105 1.56 25.44 -8.37
CA ASN A 105 0.25 26.03 -8.17
C ASN A 105 -0.73 25.81 -9.34
N VAL A 106 -1.64 24.84 -9.20
CA VAL A 106 -2.88 24.81 -9.99
C VAL A 106 -3.71 26.06 -9.70
#